data_AF-A0A353PZJ7-F1
#
_entry.id   AF-A0A353PZJ7-F1
#
_cell.length_a   1.000
_cell.length_b   1.000
_cell.length_c   1.000
_cell.angle_alpha   90.00
_cell.angle_beta   90.00
_cell.angle_gamma   90.00
#
_symmetry.space_group_name_H-M   'P 1'
#
loop_
_entity.id
_entity.type
_entity.pdbx_description
1 polymer ?
#
loop_
_entity_poly.entity_id
_entity_poly.type
_entity_poly.pdbx_seq_one_letter_code
_entity_poly.pdbx_strand_id
1 'polypeptide(L)'
;MVKLHKNRGFSIIELVAVIAIIAILAAAIIPKVGKYSKQALNTRNIMDAQNIVQAAELYNIDCENEKEKIKDDTTIEQLKSKLYNENNENEGYLNKWPELKYKDKNGETIEF
;
A
#
# COMPACT_ATOMS: atom_id res chain seq x y z
N MET A 1 -17.10 -68.35 -3.27
CA MET A 1 -16.31 -67.91 -2.10
C MET A 1 -15.93 -66.45 -2.31
N VAL A 2 -16.51 -65.51 -1.54
CA VAL A 2 -16.29 -64.06 -1.74
C VAL A 2 -15.16 -63.61 -0.82
N LYS A 3 -14.07 -63.06 -1.39
CA LYS A 3 -12.95 -62.49 -0.63
C LYS A 3 -13.32 -61.06 -0.22
N LEU A 4 -13.44 -60.81 1.09
CA LEU A 4 -13.61 -59.46 1.64
C LEU A 4 -12.27 -58.71 1.58
N HIS A 5 -12.20 -57.65 0.76
CA HIS A 5 -11.04 -56.76 0.74
C HIS A 5 -11.00 -55.96 2.06
N LYS A 6 -9.86 -56.06 2.76
CA LYS A 6 -9.63 -55.36 4.01
C LYS A 6 -9.19 -53.93 3.70
N ASN A 7 -10.13 -53.00 3.68
CA ASN A 7 -9.85 -51.58 3.54
C ASN A 7 -9.09 -51.12 4.79
N ARG A 8 -7.81 -50.75 4.64
CA ARG A 8 -7.05 -50.14 5.72
C ARG A 8 -7.49 -48.67 5.84
N GLY A 9 -8.14 -48.34 6.94
CA GLY A 9 -8.53 -46.97 7.26
C GLY A 9 -7.35 -46.16 7.77
N PHE A 10 -7.50 -44.84 7.69
CA PHE A 10 -6.59 -43.84 8.23
C PHE A 10 -6.50 -43.94 9.77
N SER A 11 -5.30 -43.82 10.33
CA SER A 11 -5.08 -43.91 11.76
C SER A 11 -5.17 -42.54 12.44
N ILE A 12 -5.69 -42.51 13.66
CA ILE A 12 -5.76 -41.28 14.46
C ILE A 12 -4.34 -40.72 14.72
N ILE A 13 -3.34 -41.59 14.87
CA ILE A 13 -1.95 -41.13 15.06
C ILE A 13 -1.42 -40.40 13.82
N GLU A 14 -1.82 -40.80 12.62
CA GLU A 14 -1.43 -40.15 11.37
C GLU A 14 -2.05 -38.75 11.31
N LEU A 15 -3.31 -38.60 11.76
CA LEU A 15 -3.96 -37.29 11.88
C LEU A 15 -3.24 -36.39 12.88
N VAL A 16 -2.92 -36.90 14.07
CA VAL A 16 -2.31 -36.14 15.17
C VAL A 16 -0.89 -35.69 14.80
N ALA A 17 -0.12 -36.54 14.14
CA ALA A 17 1.21 -36.17 13.66
C ALA A 17 1.17 -35.03 12.62
N VAL A 18 0.18 -35.05 11.72
CA VAL A 18 0.03 -34.02 10.68
C VAL A 18 -0.34 -32.66 11.29
N ILE A 19 -1.32 -32.61 12.20
CA ILE A 19 -1.69 -31.33 12.85
C ILE A 19 -0.55 -30.78 13.71
N ALA A 20 0.26 -31.64 14.32
CA ALA A 20 1.43 -31.23 15.09
C ALA A 20 2.48 -30.55 14.22
N ILE A 21 2.77 -31.11 13.03
CA ILE A 21 3.72 -30.51 12.07
C ILE A 21 3.17 -29.17 11.55
N ILE A 22 1.89 -29.11 11.18
CA ILE A 22 1.24 -27.87 10.70
C ILE A 22 1.31 -26.77 11.76
N ALA A 23 1.08 -27.10 13.05
CA ALA A 23 1.15 -26.13 14.14
C ALA A 23 2.55 -25.53 14.31
N ILE A 24 3.60 -26.35 14.21
CA ILE A 24 5.00 -25.90 14.31
C ILE A 24 5.35 -24.99 13.12
N LEU A 25 4.98 -25.39 11.90
CA LEU A 25 5.23 -24.59 10.69
C LEU A 25 4.48 -23.26 10.73
N ALA A 26 3.22 -23.28 11.15
CA ALA A 26 2.40 -22.07 11.28
C ALA A 26 3.01 -21.08 12.29
N ALA A 27 3.46 -21.57 13.46
CA ALA A 27 4.10 -20.73 14.47
C ALA A 27 5.40 -20.07 13.97
N ALA A 28 6.19 -20.78 13.15
CA ALA A 28 7.47 -20.28 12.64
C ALA A 28 7.33 -19.23 11.51
N ILE A 29 6.23 -19.24 10.76
CA ILE A 29 6.02 -18.36 9.59
C ILE A 29 5.54 -16.96 9.99
N ILE A 30 4.81 -16.83 11.09
CA ILE A 30 4.10 -15.60 11.48
C ILE A 30 4.99 -14.36 11.76
N PRO A 31 6.19 -14.43 12.38
CA PRO A 31 6.77 -13.24 13.03
C PRO A 31 7.42 -12.18 12.11
N LYS A 32 7.16 -12.13 10.80
CA LYS A 32 7.94 -11.26 9.87
C LYS A 32 7.25 -9.99 9.35
N VAL A 33 5.98 -9.73 9.64
CA VAL A 33 5.24 -8.64 8.95
C VAL A 33 5.30 -7.26 9.60
N GLY A 34 5.76 -7.13 10.85
CA GLY A 34 5.61 -5.88 11.62
C GLY A 34 6.58 -4.75 11.28
N LYS A 35 7.88 -5.04 11.05
CA LYS A 35 8.92 -3.99 10.94
C LYS A 35 9.00 -3.32 9.57
N TYR A 36 8.59 -4.00 8.50
CA TYR A 36 8.67 -3.48 7.13
C TYR A 36 7.59 -2.43 6.81
N SER A 37 6.50 -2.41 7.58
CA SER A 37 5.38 -1.49 7.32
C SER A 37 5.77 -0.01 7.49
N LYS A 38 6.56 0.35 8.52
CA LYS A 38 6.93 1.75 8.77
C LYS A 38 7.87 2.30 7.70
N GLN A 39 8.88 1.52 7.31
CA GLN A 39 9.83 1.95 6.28
C GLN A 39 9.14 2.04 4.91
N ALA A 40 8.29 1.08 4.57
CA ALA A 40 7.50 1.13 3.34
C ALA A 40 6.59 2.36 3.27
N LEU A 41 5.93 2.72 4.38
CA LEU A 41 5.12 3.94 4.46
C LEU A 41 5.97 5.20 4.24
N ASN A 42 7.14 5.29 4.87
CA ASN A 42 8.02 6.44 4.68
C ASN A 42 8.52 6.56 3.24
N THR A 43 8.98 5.45 2.65
CA THR A 43 9.41 5.41 1.26
C THR A 43 8.28 5.81 0.32
N ARG A 44 7.06 5.30 0.55
CA ARG A 44 5.89 5.66 -0.24
C ARG A 44 5.58 7.15 -0.16
N ASN A 45 5.56 7.74 1.04
CA ASN A 45 5.31 9.18 1.20
C ASN A 45 6.38 10.03 0.50
N ILE A 46 7.64 9.61 0.50
CA ILE A 46 8.72 10.30 -0.23
C ILE A 46 8.47 10.23 -1.74
N MET A 47 8.13 9.05 -2.27
CA MET A 47 7.81 8.88 -3.69
C MET A 47 6.59 9.71 -4.09
N ASP A 48 5.55 9.73 -3.26
CA ASP A 48 4.35 10.51 -3.47
C ASP A 48 4.66 12.02 -3.53
N ALA A 49 5.47 12.52 -2.60
CA ALA A 49 5.92 13.92 -2.61
C ALA A 49 6.75 14.25 -3.87
N GLN A 50 7.65 13.35 -4.29
CA GLN A 50 8.42 13.51 -5.52
C GLN A 50 7.54 13.54 -6.77
N ASN A 51 6.46 12.75 -6.80
CA ASN A 51 5.50 12.74 -7.91
C ASN A 51 4.74 14.07 -7.98
N ILE A 52 4.31 14.64 -6.83
CA ILE A 52 3.67 15.96 -6.79
C ILE A 52 4.62 17.04 -7.34
N VAL A 53 5.88 17.04 -6.91
CA VAL A 53 6.87 18.03 -7.37
C VAL A 53 7.07 17.95 -8.88
N GLN A 54 7.26 16.74 -9.42
CA GLN A 54 7.40 16.54 -10.87
C GLN A 54 6.15 17.02 -11.63
N ALA A 55 4.95 16.71 -11.12
CA ALA A 55 3.71 17.17 -11.73
C ALA A 55 3.57 18.71 -11.67
N ALA A 56 3.99 19.34 -10.58
CA ALA A 56 4.00 20.79 -10.44
C ALA A 56 4.99 21.47 -11.39
N GLU A 57 6.18 20.87 -11.59
CA GLU A 57 7.15 21.35 -12.57
C GLU A 57 6.61 21.25 -13.99
N LEU A 58 6.01 20.12 -14.37
CA LEU A 58 5.35 19.95 -15.67
C LEU A 58 4.23 20.97 -15.89
N TYR A 59 3.35 21.14 -14.89
CA TYR A 59 2.30 22.17 -14.95
C TYR A 59 2.89 23.57 -15.15
N ASN A 60 3.97 23.91 -14.44
CA ASN A 60 4.61 25.21 -14.55
C ASN A 60 5.34 25.44 -15.89
N ILE A 61 5.77 24.37 -16.56
CA ILE A 61 6.34 24.41 -17.92
C ILE A 61 5.22 24.71 -18.93
N ASP A 62 4.08 24.03 -18.81
CA ASP A 62 2.94 24.18 -19.73
C ASP A 62 2.12 25.46 -19.47
N CYS A 63 2.23 26.04 -18.28
CA CYS A 63 1.53 27.26 -17.90
C CYS A 63 2.20 28.51 -18.49
N GLU A 64 1.53 29.14 -19.46
CA GLU A 64 1.98 30.39 -20.09
C GLU A 64 1.89 31.60 -19.14
N ASN A 65 0.92 31.61 -18.21
CA ASN A 65 0.66 32.74 -17.32
C ASN A 65 1.43 32.61 -15.99
N GLU A 66 2.43 33.46 -15.76
CA GLU A 66 3.24 33.43 -14.52
C GLU A 66 2.43 33.62 -13.22
N LYS A 67 1.23 34.21 -13.29
CA LYS A 67 0.35 34.37 -12.13
C LYS A 67 -0.36 33.07 -11.75
N GLU A 68 -0.48 32.13 -12.69
CA GLU A 68 -1.15 30.86 -12.51
C GLU A 68 -0.18 29.72 -12.17
N LYS A 69 1.13 29.94 -12.31
CA LYS A 69 2.16 29.00 -11.87
C LYS A 69 2.05 28.70 -10.38
N ILE A 70 2.32 27.45 -10.03
CA ILE A 70 2.45 26.98 -8.65
C ILE A 70 3.70 27.61 -8.04
N LYS A 71 3.53 28.23 -6.87
CA LYS A 71 4.57 28.92 -6.08
C LYS A 71 4.53 28.41 -4.64
N ASP A 72 5.52 28.80 -3.85
CA ASP A 72 5.70 28.34 -2.47
C ASP A 72 4.50 28.65 -1.54
N ASP A 73 3.65 29.61 -1.90
CA ASP A 73 2.45 30.02 -1.16
C ASP A 73 1.15 29.33 -1.62
N THR A 74 1.23 28.44 -2.62
CA THR A 74 0.06 27.74 -3.16
C THR A 74 -0.49 26.76 -2.13
N THR A 75 -1.80 26.83 -1.85
CA THR A 75 -2.44 25.92 -0.89
C THR A 75 -2.58 24.52 -1.47
N ILE A 76 -2.77 23.51 -0.60
CA ILE A 76 -2.93 22.12 -1.02
C ILE A 76 -4.17 21.96 -1.91
N GLU A 77 -5.26 22.66 -1.63
CA GLU A 77 -6.48 22.62 -2.45
C GLU A 77 -6.24 23.19 -3.85
N GLN A 78 -5.51 24.31 -3.93
CA GLN A 78 -5.14 24.91 -5.21
C GLN A 78 -4.22 23.97 -6.00
N LEU A 79 -3.25 23.36 -5.32
CA LEU A 79 -2.35 22.37 -5.90
C LEU A 79 -3.14 21.18 -6.46
N LYS A 80 -4.08 20.64 -5.68
CA LYS A 80 -4.95 19.54 -6.09
C LYS A 80 -5.76 19.89 -7.32
N SER A 81 -6.41 21.05 -7.33
CA SER A 81 -7.23 21.49 -8.48
C SER A 81 -6.44 21.67 -9.78
N LYS A 82 -5.14 21.96 -9.68
CA LYS A 82 -4.26 22.19 -10.84
C LYS A 82 -3.60 20.91 -11.35
N LEU A 83 -3.27 19.99 -10.45
CA LEU A 83 -2.51 18.80 -10.78
C LEU A 83 -3.37 17.55 -10.98
N TYR A 84 -4.55 17.50 -10.36
CA TYR A 84 -5.41 16.33 -10.36
C TYR A 84 -6.82 16.67 -10.83
N ASN A 85 -7.34 15.88 -11.77
CA ASN A 85 -8.70 16.00 -12.26
C ASN A 85 -9.55 14.88 -11.65
N GLU A 86 -10.46 15.26 -10.73
CA GLU A 86 -11.33 14.30 -10.03
C GLU A 86 -12.34 13.60 -10.96
N ASN A 87 -12.66 14.22 -12.11
CA ASN A 87 -13.65 13.70 -13.06
C ASN A 87 -13.02 12.81 -14.14
N ASN A 88 -11.73 12.99 -14.44
CA ASN A 88 -10.98 12.17 -15.39
C ASN A 88 -9.51 12.06 -14.99
N GLU A 89 -9.16 10.91 -14.39
CA GLU A 89 -7.83 10.62 -13.87
C GLU A 89 -6.71 10.73 -14.93
N ASN A 90 -7.02 10.61 -16.22
CA ASN A 90 -6.01 10.64 -17.29
C ASN A 90 -5.75 12.04 -17.87
N GLU A 91 -6.51 13.04 -17.44
CA GLU A 91 -6.43 14.43 -17.97
C GLU A 91 -5.69 15.38 -17.02
N GLY A 92 -5.14 14.86 -15.91
CA GLY A 92 -4.31 15.61 -14.96
C GLY A 92 -2.81 15.33 -15.12
N TYR A 93 -1.99 16.18 -14.50
CA TYR A 93 -0.55 15.94 -14.36
C TYR A 93 -0.24 14.83 -13.36
N LEU A 94 -1.20 14.54 -12.47
CA LEU A 94 -1.21 13.38 -11.59
C LEU A 94 -2.39 12.47 -11.96
N ASN A 95 -2.11 11.17 -12.13
CA ASN A 95 -3.15 10.16 -12.36
C ASN A 95 -3.93 9.83 -11.08
N LYS A 96 -3.31 10.03 -9.92
CA LYS A 96 -3.93 9.80 -8.62
C LYS A 96 -3.41 10.82 -7.62
N TRP A 97 -4.30 11.40 -6.83
CA TRP A 97 -3.90 12.17 -5.66
C TRP A 97 -3.30 11.24 -4.59
N PRO A 98 -2.08 11.51 -4.09
CA PRO A 98 -1.45 10.64 -3.11
C PRO A 98 -2.13 10.71 -1.75
N GLU A 99 -2.14 9.58 -1.04
CA GLU A 99 -2.65 9.45 0.32
C GLU A 99 -1.47 9.44 1.28
N LEU A 100 -1.02 10.63 1.68
CA LEU A 100 0.10 10.79 2.60
C LEU A 100 -0.34 10.33 3.98
N LYS A 101 0.24 9.23 4.48
CA LYS A 101 -0.11 8.64 5.78
C LYS A 101 1.07 8.69 6.71
N TYR A 102 0.88 9.26 7.89
CA TYR A 102 1.88 9.28 8.95
C TYR A 102 1.36 8.56 10.19
N LYS A 103 2.20 7.74 10.82
CA LYS A 103 1.90 7.17 12.13
C LYS A 103 2.43 8.07 13.22
N ASP A 104 1.54 8.57 14.07
CA ASP A 104 1.89 9.40 15.21
C ASP A 104 2.64 8.61 16.30
N LYS A 105 3.01 9.30 17.40
CA LYS A 105 3.72 8.67 18.52
C LYS A 105 2.87 7.61 19.25
N ASN A 106 1.55 7.65 19.08
CA ASN A 106 0.59 6.72 19.67
C ASN A 106 0.25 5.55 18.73
N GLY A 107 0.77 5.55 17.50
CA GLY A 107 0.52 4.54 16.47
C GLY A 107 -0.74 4.79 15.64
N GLU A 108 -1.42 5.91 15.85
CA GLU A 108 -2.58 6.36 15.08
C GLU A 108 -2.13 6.86 13.70
N THR A 109 -2.89 6.52 12.67
CA THR A 109 -2.57 6.92 11.29
C THR A 109 -3.30 8.21 10.97
N ILE A 110 -2.54 9.26 10.69
CA ILE A 110 -3.04 10.56 10.26
C ILE A 110 -2.86 10.63 8.74
N GLU A 111 -3.93 10.98 8.04
CA GLU A 111 -3.96 11.20 6.60
C GLU A 111 -4.00 12.72 6.32
N PHE A 112 -3.26 13.16 5.30
CA PHE A 112 -3.21 14.55 4.85
C PHE A 112 -3.84 14.70 3.47
#